data_AF-A0AAD5WJA5-F1
#
_entry.id   AF-A0AAD5WJA5-F1
#
_cell.length_a   1.000
_cell.length_b   1.000
_cell.length_c   1.000
_cell.angle_alpha   90.00
_cell.angle_beta   90.00
_cell.angle_gamma   90.00
#
_symmetry.space_group_name_H-M   'P 1'
#
loop_
_entity.id
_entity.type
_entity.pdbx_description
1 polymer ?
#
loop_
_entity_poly.entity_id
_entity_poly.type
_entity_poly.pdbx_seq_one_letter_code
_entity_poly.pdbx_strand_id
1 'polypeptide(L)'
;MIVALLLFGLSAVYADRCASVPPSLWCSSEKLGKECGFEEICNRTCMTSPIGDELQLEAAEKTANIWPEKHRWVPWIVVNGVSLESVQSLMYNLPHHLCEWYNGDQEIPFCASDGKAELPGIFGENIINQLTNRE
;
A
#
# COMPACT_ATOMS: atom_id res chain seq x y z
N MET A 1 -35.14 3.60 -37.45
CA MET A 1 -33.98 4.20 -36.76
C MET A 1 -34.33 4.66 -35.33
N ILE A 2 -34.87 3.81 -34.45
CA ILE A 2 -35.13 4.20 -33.04
C ILE A 2 -34.78 3.06 -32.04
N VAL A 3 -34.65 1.80 -32.48
CA VAL A 3 -34.47 0.65 -31.56
C VAL A 3 -33.04 0.47 -31.03
N ALA A 4 -32.03 1.14 -31.60
CA ALA A 4 -30.62 0.95 -31.23
C ALA A 4 -30.11 1.82 -30.07
N LEU A 5 -30.93 2.75 -29.54
CA LEU A 5 -30.47 3.77 -28.57
C LEU A 5 -30.75 3.46 -27.09
N LEU A 6 -31.34 2.30 -26.77
CA LEU A 6 -31.66 1.91 -25.38
C LEU A 6 -30.65 0.93 -24.74
N LEU A 7 -29.50 0.69 -25.37
CA LEU A 7 -28.47 -0.21 -24.83
C LEU A 7 -27.20 0.51 -24.31
N PHE A 8 -27.14 1.84 -24.40
CA PHE A 8 -26.04 2.63 -23.83
C PHE A 8 -26.53 3.36 -22.59
N GLY A 9 -26.55 2.70 -21.44
CA GLY A 9 -27.04 3.36 -20.24
C GLY A 9 -26.99 2.56 -18.95
N LEU A 10 -25.92 1.83 -18.69
CA LEU A 10 -25.48 1.47 -17.33
C LEU A 10 -24.00 1.10 -17.42
N SER A 11 -23.14 2.12 -17.57
CA SER A 11 -21.78 2.01 -17.05
C SER A 11 -21.95 1.89 -15.53
N ALA A 12 -22.12 0.66 -15.05
CA ALA A 12 -21.96 0.38 -13.64
C ALA A 12 -20.50 0.72 -13.33
N VAL A 13 -20.28 1.87 -12.70
CA VAL A 13 -19.06 2.13 -11.95
C VAL A 13 -19.08 1.13 -10.81
N TYR A 14 -18.65 -0.11 -11.08
CA TYR A 14 -18.33 -1.06 -10.03
C TYR A 14 -17.09 -0.48 -9.37
N ALA A 15 -17.25 0.06 -8.16
CA ALA A 15 -16.11 0.19 -7.27
C ALA A 15 -15.48 -1.20 -7.19
N ASP A 16 -14.17 -1.31 -7.40
CA ASP A 16 -13.46 -2.57 -7.26
C ASP A 16 -13.60 -3.01 -5.81
N ARG A 17 -14.56 -3.90 -5.56
CA ARG A 17 -14.86 -4.42 -4.23
C ARG A 17 -13.67 -5.16 -3.64
N CYS A 18 -12.69 -5.53 -4.47
CA CYS A 18 -11.47 -6.13 -4.00
C CYS A 18 -10.82 -5.17 -3.00
N ALA A 19 -10.59 -3.90 -3.31
CA ALA A 19 -9.93 -2.94 -2.40
C ALA A 19 -10.57 -2.78 -1.02
N SER A 20 -11.84 -3.13 -0.85
CA SER A 20 -12.57 -3.04 0.44
C SER A 20 -12.63 -4.36 1.21
N VAL A 21 -12.19 -5.46 0.61
CA VAL A 21 -12.22 -6.78 1.23
C VAL A 21 -10.80 -7.14 1.71
N PRO A 22 -10.61 -7.57 2.96
CA PRO A 22 -9.30 -7.94 3.48
C PRO A 22 -8.81 -9.31 2.96
N PRO A 23 -7.49 -9.58 3.01
CA PRO A 23 -6.85 -10.84 2.64
C PRO A 23 -7.56 -12.12 3.08
N SER A 24 -7.90 -12.22 4.38
CA SER A 24 -8.54 -13.41 4.93
C SER A 24 -9.92 -13.66 4.31
N LEU A 25 -10.64 -12.61 3.92
CA LEU A 25 -11.95 -12.72 3.27
C LEU A 25 -11.85 -13.07 1.78
N TRP A 26 -10.90 -12.53 1.01
CA TRP A 26 -10.68 -13.01 -0.36
C TRP A 26 -10.29 -14.50 -0.37
N CYS A 27 -9.42 -14.93 0.54
CA CYS A 27 -8.93 -16.32 0.58
C CYS A 27 -9.95 -17.31 1.17
N SER A 28 -10.95 -16.84 1.90
CA SER A 28 -12.08 -17.67 2.33
C SER A 28 -13.03 -18.07 1.18
N SER A 29 -12.90 -17.44 0.01
CA SER A 29 -13.77 -17.70 -1.14
C SER A 29 -12.96 -17.83 -2.44
N GLU A 30 -12.90 -19.03 -3.00
CA GLU A 30 -12.23 -19.29 -4.28
C GLU A 30 -12.73 -18.35 -5.40
N LYS A 31 -14.05 -18.11 -5.45
CA LYS A 31 -14.66 -17.20 -6.42
C LYS A 31 -14.13 -15.78 -6.27
N LEU A 32 -14.06 -15.28 -5.04
CA LEU A 32 -13.61 -13.91 -4.77
C LEU A 32 -12.10 -13.77 -4.96
N GLY A 33 -11.32 -14.75 -4.51
CA GLY A 33 -9.87 -14.81 -4.74
C GLY A 33 -9.53 -14.79 -6.24
N LYS A 34 -10.28 -15.54 -7.07
CA LYS A 34 -10.11 -15.52 -8.54
C LYS A 34 -10.54 -14.19 -9.16
N GLU A 35 -11.68 -13.66 -8.74
CA GLU A 35 -12.17 -12.37 -9.23
C GLU A 35 -11.19 -11.22 -8.94
N CYS A 36 -10.57 -11.24 -7.76
CA CYS A 36 -9.59 -10.24 -7.33
C CYS A 36 -8.15 -10.53 -7.78
N GLY A 37 -7.89 -11.66 -8.47
CA GLY A 37 -6.56 -12.04 -8.92
C GLY A 37 -5.58 -12.46 -7.82
N PHE A 38 -6.09 -12.87 -6.66
CA PHE A 38 -5.30 -13.26 -5.47
C PHE A 38 -5.25 -14.78 -5.23
N GLU A 39 -5.67 -15.60 -6.18
CA GLU A 39 -5.64 -17.07 -6.05
C GLU A 39 -4.24 -17.58 -5.62
N GLU A 40 -3.19 -17.11 -6.29
CA GLU A 40 -1.82 -17.57 -6.01
C GLU A 40 -1.37 -17.21 -4.59
N ILE A 41 -1.66 -15.99 -4.13
CA ILE A 41 -1.27 -15.55 -2.79
C ILE A 41 -2.07 -16.26 -1.70
N CYS A 42 -3.32 -16.68 -1.98
CA CYS A 42 -4.15 -17.43 -1.04
C CYS A 42 -3.63 -18.85 -0.73
N ASN A 43 -2.77 -19.42 -1.59
CA ASN A 43 -2.08 -20.68 -1.28
C ASN A 43 -0.97 -20.51 -0.22
N ARG A 44 -0.61 -19.27 0.16
CA ARG A 44 0.38 -19.02 1.20
C ARG A 44 -0.27 -19.16 2.57
N THR A 45 0.34 -19.96 3.45
CA THR A 45 -0.16 -20.22 4.81
C THR A 45 -0.40 -18.93 5.61
N CYS A 46 0.39 -17.89 5.42
CA CYS A 46 0.19 -16.60 6.10
C CYS A 46 -1.20 -15.98 5.82
N MET A 47 -1.74 -16.18 4.62
CA MET A 47 -3.01 -15.56 4.19
C MET A 47 -4.25 -16.30 4.68
N THR A 48 -4.11 -17.57 5.06
CA THR A 48 -5.20 -18.49 5.39
C THR A 48 -5.08 -19.10 6.80
N SER A 49 -4.07 -18.68 7.57
CA SER A 49 -3.86 -19.13 8.95
C SER A 49 -4.15 -17.99 9.94
N PRO A 50 -4.35 -18.31 11.24
CA PRO A 50 -4.58 -17.30 12.28
C PRO A 50 -3.48 -16.24 12.40
N ILE A 51 -2.26 -16.54 11.94
CA ILE A 51 -1.12 -15.60 11.95
C ILE A 51 -1.43 -14.36 11.09
N GLY A 52 -2.11 -14.53 9.95
CA GLY A 52 -2.50 -13.41 9.10
C GLY A 52 -3.49 -12.49 9.79
N ASP A 53 -4.49 -13.06 10.46
CA ASP A 53 -5.49 -12.29 11.22
C ASP A 53 -4.85 -11.55 12.40
N GLU A 54 -3.92 -12.19 13.12
CA GLU A 54 -3.17 -11.57 14.20
C GLU A 54 -2.37 -10.34 13.72
N LEU A 55 -1.64 -10.47 12.61
CA LEU A 55 -0.88 -9.37 12.02
C LEU A 55 -1.77 -8.22 11.53
N GLN A 56 -2.95 -8.53 11.00
CA GLN A 56 -3.93 -7.50 10.59
C GLN A 56 -4.51 -6.75 11.80
N LEU A 57 -4.78 -7.46 12.91
CA LEU A 57 -5.22 -6.84 14.16
C LEU A 57 -4.13 -5.95 14.77
N GLU A 58 -2.86 -6.40 14.77
CA GLU A 58 -1.73 -5.59 15.22
C GLU A 58 -1.57 -4.33 14.37
N ALA A 59 -1.71 -4.44 13.04
CA ALA A 59 -1.68 -3.29 12.15
C ALA A 59 -2.85 -2.32 12.44
N ALA A 60 -4.06 -2.85 12.65
CA ALA A 60 -5.23 -2.05 13.01
C ALA A 60 -5.03 -1.30 14.35
N GLU A 61 -4.43 -1.95 15.35
CA GLU A 61 -4.08 -1.31 16.62
C GLU A 61 -3.05 -0.19 16.44
N LYS A 62 -1.99 -0.43 15.66
CA LYS A 62 -0.99 0.60 15.33
C LYS A 62 -1.64 1.80 14.65
N THR A 63 -2.50 1.56 13.67
CA THR A 63 -3.25 2.60 12.95
C THR A 63 -4.18 3.38 13.88
N ALA A 64 -4.89 2.69 14.78
CA ALA A 64 -5.76 3.32 15.77
C ALA A 64 -4.98 4.18 16.79
N ASN A 65 -3.73 3.81 17.09
CA ASN A 65 -2.91 4.42 18.13
C ASN A 65 -1.90 5.47 17.64
N ILE A 66 -1.91 5.84 16.36
CA ILE A 66 -1.08 6.94 15.87
C ILE A 66 -1.38 8.27 16.61
N TRP A 67 -0.37 9.12 16.74
CA TRP A 67 -0.37 10.33 17.59
C TRP A 67 0.51 11.44 16.96
N PRO A 68 0.18 12.75 17.00
CA PRO A 68 -0.98 13.35 17.64
C PRO A 68 -2.32 13.21 16.96
N GLU A 69 -2.31 13.23 15.63
CA GLU A 69 -3.54 13.33 14.87
C GLU A 69 -3.91 11.97 14.30
N LYS A 70 -5.20 11.66 14.30
CA LYS A 70 -5.73 10.39 13.76
C LYS A 70 -5.82 10.48 12.24
N HIS A 71 -5.61 9.36 11.56
CA HIS A 71 -5.68 9.30 10.12
C HIS A 71 -7.11 9.59 9.65
N ARG A 72 -7.24 10.31 8.53
CA ARG A 72 -8.56 10.67 7.96
C ARG A 72 -8.81 10.09 6.58
N TRP A 73 -7.75 9.70 5.89
CA TRP A 73 -7.77 9.06 4.58
C TRP A 73 -6.50 8.23 4.40
N VAL A 74 -6.46 7.45 3.33
CA VAL A 74 -5.27 6.71 2.90
C VAL A 74 -4.77 7.27 1.56
N PRO A 75 -3.45 7.24 1.30
CA PRO A 75 -2.38 6.86 2.23
C PRO A 75 -2.19 7.87 3.38
N TRP A 76 -1.68 7.41 4.53
CA TRP A 76 -1.35 8.24 5.70
C TRP A 76 0.06 7.94 6.18
N ILE A 77 0.88 8.98 6.33
CA ILE A 77 2.31 8.86 6.66
C ILE A 77 2.53 9.28 8.11
N VAL A 78 3.29 8.46 8.85
CA VAL A 78 3.79 8.75 10.19
C VAL A 78 5.31 8.90 10.10
N VAL A 79 5.85 10.05 10.49
CA VAL A 79 7.29 10.35 10.40
C VAL A 79 7.86 10.42 11.80
N ASN A 80 8.88 9.61 12.10
CA ASN A 80 9.51 9.52 13.42
C ASN A 80 8.51 9.29 14.58
N GLY A 81 7.48 8.49 14.32
CA GLY A 81 6.41 8.21 15.29
C GLY A 81 5.38 9.33 15.47
N VAL A 82 5.48 10.42 14.71
CA VAL A 82 4.57 11.58 14.79
C VAL A 82 3.64 11.60 13.57
N SER A 83 2.34 11.68 13.86
CA SER A 83 1.24 11.73 12.91
C SER A 83 0.67 13.14 12.86
N LEU A 84 1.00 13.88 11.79
CA LEU A 84 0.51 15.24 11.55
C LEU A 84 -0.21 15.29 10.21
N GLU A 85 -1.40 15.85 10.19
CA GLU A 85 -2.17 16.11 9.00
C GLU A 85 -1.49 17.15 8.11
N SER A 86 -0.89 18.17 8.72
CA SER A 86 -0.22 19.26 8.01
C SER A 86 0.92 18.79 7.10
N VAL A 87 1.47 17.59 7.35
CA VAL A 87 2.57 17.03 6.56
C VAL A 87 2.12 15.97 5.57
N GLN A 88 0.83 15.60 5.53
CA GLN A 88 0.36 14.55 4.64
C GLN A 88 0.54 14.95 3.17
N SER A 89 0.39 16.23 2.82
CA SER A 89 0.64 16.72 1.46
C SER A 89 2.10 16.58 1.01
N LEU A 90 3.05 16.40 1.94
CA LEU A 90 4.46 16.19 1.61
C LEU A 90 4.71 14.83 0.94
N MET A 91 3.72 13.92 0.98
CA MET A 91 3.80 12.61 0.32
C MET A 91 4.15 12.69 -1.17
N TYR A 92 3.75 13.77 -1.85
CA TYR A 92 4.00 13.96 -3.29
C TYR A 92 5.48 14.22 -3.62
N ASN A 93 6.27 14.68 -2.65
CA ASN A 93 7.71 14.89 -2.81
C ASN A 93 8.49 14.32 -1.60
N LEU A 94 8.03 13.18 -1.11
CA LEU A 94 8.58 12.57 0.10
C LEU A 94 10.10 12.36 0.05
N PRO A 95 10.71 11.89 -1.07
CA PRO A 95 12.16 11.71 -1.13
C PRO A 95 12.95 12.99 -0.83
N HIS A 96 12.47 14.15 -1.31
CA HIS A 96 13.13 15.42 -1.06
C HIS A 96 13.02 15.83 0.41
N HIS A 97 11.83 15.72 1.01
CA HIS A 97 11.64 16.04 2.43
C HIS A 97 12.42 15.12 3.37
N LEU A 98 12.58 13.84 3.01
CA LEU A 98 13.45 12.93 3.76
C LEU A 98 14.91 13.40 3.76
N CYS A 99 15.40 13.96 2.66
CA CYS A 99 16.73 14.56 2.60
C CYS A 99 16.88 15.79 3.49
N GLU A 100 15.86 16.65 3.53
CA GLU A 100 15.85 17.85 4.41
C GLU A 100 15.86 17.48 5.89
N TRP A 101 15.22 16.38 6.26
CA TRP A 101 15.12 15.93 7.66
C TRP A 101 16.24 14.99 8.11
N TYR A 102 17.00 14.44 7.16
CA TYR A 102 18.10 13.54 7.47
C TYR A 102 19.24 14.30 8.14
N ASN A 103 19.62 13.88 9.35
CA ASN A 103 20.72 14.48 10.12
C ASN A 103 21.91 13.54 10.32
N GLY A 104 21.92 12.38 9.65
CA GLY A 104 22.99 11.41 9.80
C GLY A 104 24.25 11.83 9.06
N ASP A 105 25.38 11.25 9.45
CA ASP A 105 26.69 11.59 8.90
C ASP A 105 26.94 10.97 7.51
N GLN A 106 26.13 9.99 7.11
CA GLN A 106 26.30 9.29 5.84
C GLN A 106 25.59 10.05 4.72
N GLU A 107 26.36 10.49 3.73
CA GLU A 107 25.79 11.09 2.53
C GLU A 107 24.86 10.10 1.80
N ILE A 108 23.63 10.55 1.52
CA ILE A 108 22.68 9.81 0.69
C ILE A 108 22.84 10.32 -0.75
N PRO A 109 23.26 9.48 -1.72
CA PRO A 109 23.51 9.92 -3.10
C PRO A 109 22.32 10.63 -3.77
N PHE A 110 21.10 10.19 -3.45
CA PHE A 110 19.88 10.85 -3.92
C PHE A 110 19.79 12.30 -3.43
N CYS A 111 20.12 12.56 -2.16
CA CYS A 111 20.08 13.90 -1.56
C CYS A 111 21.16 14.83 -2.12
N ALA A 112 22.35 14.30 -2.40
CA ALA A 112 23.46 15.05 -2.98
C ALA A 112 23.20 15.51 -4.43
N SER A 113 22.36 14.77 -5.15
CA SER A 113 22.06 15.01 -6.56
C SER A 113 20.83 15.90 -6.80
N ASP A 114 20.23 16.48 -5.75
CA ASP A 114 18.99 17.27 -5.84
C ASP A 114 17.85 16.48 -6.50
N GLY A 115 17.76 15.18 -6.17
CA GLY A 115 16.77 14.27 -6.74
C GLY A 115 16.97 13.94 -8.23
N LYS A 116 18.13 14.28 -8.82
CA LYS A 116 18.48 13.98 -10.22
C LYS A 116 19.18 12.64 -10.39
N ALA A 117 19.67 12.03 -9.31
CA ALA A 117 20.11 10.65 -9.37
C ALA A 117 18.90 9.74 -9.50
N GLU A 118 18.90 8.90 -10.54
CA GLU A 118 18.01 7.75 -10.61
C GLU A 118 18.24 6.90 -9.36
N LEU A 119 17.20 6.68 -8.56
CA LEU A 119 17.27 5.70 -7.47
C LEU A 119 17.59 4.35 -8.12
N PRO A 120 18.74 3.72 -7.82
CA PRO A 120 19.01 2.39 -8.34
C PRO A 120 17.94 1.44 -7.78
N GLY A 121 16.99 1.04 -8.65
CA GLY A 121 16.24 -0.20 -8.51
C GLY A 121 14.99 -0.25 -7.62
N ILE A 122 14.37 0.85 -7.17
CA ILE A 122 13.11 0.72 -6.37
C ILE A 122 11.89 0.36 -7.24
N PHE A 123 11.97 0.50 -8.56
CA PHE A 123 10.88 0.10 -9.49
C PHE A 123 11.32 -0.81 -10.63
N GLY A 124 12.28 -1.71 -10.39
CA GLY A 124 12.64 -2.71 -11.38
C GLY A 124 13.83 -3.54 -10.99
N GLU A 125 13.62 -4.52 -10.11
CA GLU A 125 14.10 -5.91 -10.23
C GLU A 125 13.91 -6.66 -8.90
N ASN A 126 12.98 -7.63 -8.91
CA ASN A 126 12.95 -8.83 -8.06
C ASN A 126 13.16 -8.69 -6.54
N ILE A 127 12.35 -7.86 -5.86
CA ILE A 127 12.21 -7.90 -4.39
C ILE A 127 11.78 -9.30 -3.88
N ILE A 128 11.05 -10.08 -4.70
CA ILE A 128 10.63 -11.44 -4.35
C ILE A 128 11.84 -12.34 -4.06
N ASN A 129 12.95 -12.21 -4.80
CA ASN A 129 14.15 -13.04 -4.61
C ASN A 129 15.02 -12.59 -3.41
N GLN A 130 14.85 -11.35 -2.95
CA GLN A 130 15.57 -10.80 -1.79
C GLN A 130 14.89 -11.18 -0.48
N LEU A 131 13.56 -11.36 -0.49
CA LEU A 131 12.78 -11.75 0.69
C LEU A 131 12.76 -13.27 0.94
N THR A 132 12.96 -14.10 -0.09
CA THR A 132 13.02 -15.57 0.04
C THR A 132 14.36 -16.12 0.52
N ASN A 133 15.43 -15.30 0.55
CA ASN A 133 16.79 -15.73 0.93
C ASN A 133 17.25 -15.23 2.31
N ARG A 134 16.32 -14.84 3.19
CA ARG A 134 16.63 -14.63 4.62
C ARG A 134 16.18 -15.85 5.42
N GLU A 135 16.94 -16.93 5.27
CA GLU A 135 17.07 -17.98 6.29
C GLU A 135 18.03 -17.51 7.40
#